data_AF-A0A0C3ENG3-F1
#
_entry.id   AF-A0A0C3ENG3-F1
#
_cell.length_a   1.000
_cell.length_b   1.000
_cell.length_c   1.000
_cell.angle_alpha   90.00
_cell.angle_beta   90.00
_cell.angle_gamma   90.00
#
_symmetry.space_group_name_H-M   'P 1'
#
loop_
_entity.id
_entity.type
_entity.pdbx_description
1 polymer ?
#
loop_
_entity_poly.entity_id
_entity_poly.type
_entity_poly.pdbx_seq_one_letter_code
_entity_poly.pdbx_strand_id
1 'polypeptide(L)'
;MIVHLPLASLLNLKKVLVIGGVVREVLKHNTAAFQVSKTYLPCMLSFLSSPRVIVFIGDGFKFLVDNESTYDVVIIDSFNPVGPIECLFEKPSKSYTMLSLQEDTSLPKMTAAIFPIAEYAYTTTPMYPSSQNSFMVCLQDAKKNLRMPDENVHNAAFILPEFGWTMVED
;
A
#
# COMPACT_ATOMS: atom_id res chain seq x y z
N MET A 1 6.50 -2.62 -7.40
CA MET A 1 5.85 -3.68 -6.62
C MET A 1 4.72 -3.15 -5.77
N ILE A 2 4.99 -2.27 -4.80
CA ILE A 2 3.99 -1.63 -3.93
C ILE A 2 2.68 -1.31 -4.66
N VAL A 3 2.67 -0.50 -5.73
CA VAL A 3 1.43 -0.16 -6.44
C VAL A 3 0.78 -1.33 -7.20
N HIS A 4 1.57 -2.18 -7.83
CA HIS A 4 1.04 -3.19 -8.74
C HIS A 4 0.40 -4.37 -8.02
N LEU A 5 0.89 -4.74 -6.84
CA LEU A 5 0.32 -5.80 -6.02
C LEU A 5 -1.20 -5.59 -5.78
N PRO A 6 -1.65 -4.52 -5.11
CA PRO A 6 -3.07 -4.34 -4.81
C PRO A 6 -3.89 -4.01 -6.06
N LEU A 7 -3.35 -3.21 -7.00
CA LEU A 7 -4.12 -2.79 -8.17
C LEU A 7 -4.32 -3.91 -9.19
N ALA A 8 -3.38 -4.87 -9.28
CA ALA A 8 -3.55 -6.03 -10.14
C ALA A 8 -4.51 -7.05 -9.52
N SER A 9 -4.47 -7.23 -8.20
CA SER A 9 -5.36 -8.17 -7.48
C SER A 9 -6.80 -7.71 -7.34
N LEU A 10 -7.07 -6.43 -7.58
CA LEU A 10 -8.39 -5.84 -7.37
C LEU A 10 -8.98 -5.35 -8.70
N LEU A 11 -10.14 -5.88 -9.04
CA LEU A 11 -10.89 -5.44 -10.21
C LEU A 11 -11.75 -4.19 -9.90
N ASN A 12 -11.96 -3.35 -10.91
CA ASN A 12 -12.92 -2.23 -10.92
C ASN A 12 -12.68 -1.11 -9.88
N LEU A 13 -11.42 -0.85 -9.53
CA LEU A 13 -11.04 0.25 -8.63
C LEU A 13 -11.32 1.62 -9.25
N LYS A 14 -12.01 2.51 -8.53
CA LYS A 14 -12.39 3.85 -9.00
C LYS A 14 -11.65 4.97 -8.25
N LYS A 15 -11.43 4.80 -6.94
CA LYS A 15 -10.80 5.80 -6.09
C LYS A 15 -9.61 5.20 -5.36
N VAL A 16 -8.43 5.76 -5.60
CA VAL A 16 -7.18 5.31 -4.96
C VAL A 16 -6.56 6.50 -4.23
N LEU A 17 -6.31 6.32 -2.93
CA LEU A 17 -5.57 7.28 -2.12
C LEU A 17 -4.11 6.85 -2.04
N VAL A 18 -3.20 7.80 -2.27
CA VAL A 18 -1.77 7.58 -2.12
C VAL A 18 -1.22 8.56 -1.09
N ILE A 19 -0.61 8.03 -0.04
CA ILE A 19 0.18 8.80 0.92
C ILE A 19 1.65 8.50 0.60
N GLY A 20 2.34 9.44 -0.04
CA GLY A 20 3.73 9.25 -0.47
C GLY A 20 3.95 9.50 -1.96
N GLY A 21 4.99 8.88 -2.53
CA GLY A 21 5.57 9.27 -3.82
C GLY A 21 5.21 8.41 -5.03
N VAL A 22 4.34 7.40 -4.90
CA VAL A 22 4.21 6.31 -5.91
C VAL A 22 3.21 6.54 -7.04
N VAL A 23 2.68 7.76 -7.21
CA VAL A 23 1.53 8.03 -8.11
C VAL A 23 1.82 7.78 -9.58
N ARG A 24 3.08 7.89 -10.01
CA ARG A 24 3.49 7.58 -11.38
C ARG A 24 3.06 6.18 -11.81
N GLU A 25 3.25 5.20 -10.92
CA GLU A 25 2.94 3.80 -11.21
C GLU A 25 1.43 3.55 -11.18
N VAL A 26 0.71 4.30 -10.34
CA VAL A 26 -0.74 4.20 -10.23
C VAL A 26 -1.41 4.68 -11.51
N LEU A 27 -0.89 5.74 -12.14
CA LEU A 27 -1.42 6.30 -13.39
C LEU A 27 -1.32 5.38 -14.60
N LYS A 28 -0.46 4.35 -14.55
CA LYS A 28 -0.40 3.29 -15.56
C LYS A 28 -1.65 2.42 -15.56
N HIS A 29 -2.38 2.38 -14.45
CA HIS A 29 -3.68 1.73 -14.37
C HIS A 29 -4.78 2.67 -14.84
N ASN A 30 -5.68 2.18 -15.70
CA ASN A 30 -6.62 3.03 -16.41
C ASN A 30 -7.82 3.50 -15.56
N THR A 31 -7.93 3.03 -14.31
CA THR A 31 -9.23 2.96 -13.64
C THR A 31 -9.49 4.00 -12.55
N ALA A 32 -8.52 4.81 -12.12
CA ALA A 32 -8.71 5.65 -10.93
C ALA A 32 -8.35 7.13 -11.07
N ALA A 33 -8.97 7.94 -10.21
CA ALA A 33 -8.60 9.32 -9.87
C ALA A 33 -7.88 9.34 -8.51
N PHE A 34 -6.93 10.27 -8.33
CA PHE A 34 -5.80 10.15 -7.40
C PHE A 34 -5.55 11.41 -6.59
N GLN A 35 -4.74 11.30 -5.54
CA GLN A 35 -4.32 12.43 -4.73
C GLN A 35 -2.89 12.32 -4.17
N VAL A 36 -2.12 13.42 -4.19
CA VAL A 36 -0.63 13.43 -3.99
C VAL A 36 -0.10 14.72 -3.34
N SER A 37 1.17 14.75 -2.89
CA SER A 37 1.95 15.91 -2.40
C SER A 37 3.04 16.39 -3.40
N LYS A 38 3.45 17.68 -3.40
CA LYS A 38 4.12 18.34 -4.55
C LYS A 38 5.47 19.05 -4.30
N THR A 39 6.20 18.77 -3.23
CA THR A 39 7.17 19.78 -2.76
C THR A 39 8.61 19.69 -3.31
N TYR A 40 9.14 18.54 -3.77
CA TYR A 40 10.61 18.44 -3.96
C TYR A 40 11.18 17.84 -5.26
N LEU A 41 10.39 17.38 -6.25
CA LEU A 41 10.94 16.61 -7.41
C LEU A 41 10.30 16.95 -8.79
N PRO A 42 10.46 18.17 -9.34
CA PRO A 42 9.72 18.67 -10.50
C PRO A 42 9.75 17.81 -11.79
N CYS A 43 10.88 17.21 -12.17
CA CYS A 43 10.94 16.31 -13.34
C CYS A 43 10.12 15.03 -13.14
N MET A 44 9.97 14.58 -11.89
CA MET A 44 9.12 13.46 -11.51
C MET A 44 7.71 13.91 -11.13
N LEU A 45 7.23 15.06 -11.58
CA LEU A 45 5.88 15.54 -11.24
C LEU A 45 5.05 15.92 -12.47
N SER A 46 5.56 15.69 -13.69
CA SER A 46 4.82 15.91 -14.95
C SER A 46 3.49 15.15 -14.98
N PHE A 47 3.44 13.99 -14.34
CA PHE A 47 2.25 13.15 -14.21
C PHE A 47 1.20 13.71 -13.23
N LEU A 48 1.55 14.65 -12.35
CA LEU A 48 0.59 15.34 -11.49
C LEU A 48 -0.28 16.34 -12.25
N SER A 49 0.07 16.66 -13.49
CA SER A 49 -0.76 17.50 -14.37
C SER A 49 -1.93 16.72 -15.01
N SER A 50 -2.01 15.40 -14.77
CA SER A 50 -3.13 14.59 -15.23
C SER A 50 -4.43 15.05 -14.56
N PRO A 51 -5.54 15.20 -15.31
CA PRO A 51 -6.85 15.56 -14.73
C PRO A 51 -7.38 14.50 -13.76
N ARG A 52 -6.79 13.31 -13.77
CA ARG A 52 -7.08 12.22 -12.83
C ARG A 52 -6.39 12.43 -11.48
N VAL A 53 -5.61 13.49 -11.26
CA VAL A 53 -4.82 13.69 -10.04
C VAL A 53 -5.21 14.98 -9.33
N ILE A 54 -5.53 14.89 -8.04
CA ILE A 54 -5.93 15.97 -7.16
C ILE A 54 -4.92 16.07 -6.02
N VAL A 55 -4.01 17.03 -6.06
CA VAL A 55 -2.95 17.14 -5.05
C VAL A 55 -3.51 17.76 -3.76
N PHE A 56 -3.22 17.15 -2.62
CA PHE A 56 -3.50 17.72 -1.30
C PHE A 56 -2.22 17.74 -0.47
N ILE A 57 -1.98 18.87 0.18
CA ILE A 57 -0.80 19.11 1.00
C ILE A 57 -1.26 19.17 2.46
N GLY A 58 -0.82 18.20 3.25
CA GLY A 58 -1.20 18.07 4.66
C GLY A 58 -0.76 16.73 5.25
N ASP A 59 -1.17 16.49 6.49
CA ASP A 59 -0.99 15.20 7.15
C ASP A 59 -1.90 14.13 6.51
N GLY A 60 -1.29 13.10 5.94
CA GLY A 60 -1.99 12.01 5.27
C GLY A 60 -2.83 11.15 6.23
N PHE A 61 -2.41 11.00 7.49
CA PHE A 61 -3.16 10.23 8.49
C PHE A 61 -4.40 10.99 8.95
N LYS A 62 -4.26 12.29 9.20
CA LYS A 62 -5.41 13.16 9.47
C LYS A 62 -6.40 13.15 8.31
N PHE A 63 -5.90 13.22 7.08
CA PHE A 63 -6.74 13.17 5.88
C PHE A 63 -7.52 11.85 5.78
N LEU A 64 -6.92 10.72 6.16
CA LEU A 64 -7.60 9.42 6.20
C LEU A 64 -8.74 9.39 7.22
N VAL A 65 -8.53 9.92 8.43
CA VAL A 65 -9.56 10.02 9.47
C VAL A 65 -10.72 10.90 9.02
N ASP A 66 -10.44 12.01 8.34
CA ASP A 66 -11.48 12.92 7.85
C ASP A 66 -12.28 12.35 6.65
N ASN A 67 -11.76 11.33 5.95
CA ASN A 67 -12.32 10.77 4.72
C ASN A 67 -12.56 9.25 4.79
N GLU A 68 -13.11 8.77 5.91
CA GLU A 68 -13.40 7.34 6.13
C GLU A 68 -14.28 6.73 5.01
N SER A 69 -13.98 5.48 4.61
CA SER A 69 -14.75 4.68 3.63
C SER A 69 -14.96 5.31 2.24
N THR A 70 -14.14 6.28 1.83
CA THR A 70 -14.29 6.96 0.52
C THR A 70 -13.46 6.35 -0.60
N TYR A 71 -12.38 5.62 -0.26
CA TYR A 71 -11.41 5.07 -1.21
C TYR A 71 -11.52 3.56 -1.30
N ASP A 72 -11.33 3.03 -2.51
CA ASP A 72 -11.26 1.58 -2.71
C ASP A 72 -9.92 1.07 -2.21
N VAL A 73 -8.80 1.72 -2.60
CA VAL A 73 -7.44 1.33 -2.20
C VAL A 73 -6.71 2.50 -1.56
N VAL A 74 -6.05 2.23 -0.44
CA VAL A 74 -5.11 3.14 0.23
C VAL A 74 -3.72 2.56 0.10
N ILE A 75 -2.80 3.35 -0.46
CA ILE A 75 -1.39 3.03 -0.60
C ILE A 75 -0.59 3.96 0.29
N ILE A 76 0.10 3.42 1.28
CA ILE A 76 0.99 4.18 2.16
C ILE A 76 2.44 3.84 1.80
N ASP A 77 3.13 4.81 1.22
CA ASP A 77 4.54 4.81 0.85
C ASP A 77 5.28 5.79 1.77
N SER A 78 5.48 5.39 3.03
CA SER A 78 6.17 6.20 4.04
C SER A 78 7.39 5.47 4.58
N PHE A 79 8.48 6.20 4.78
CA PHE A 79 9.76 5.64 5.23
C PHE A 79 9.76 5.25 6.71
N ASN A 80 8.92 5.88 7.51
CA ASN A 80 8.79 5.64 8.93
C ASN A 80 7.37 6.05 9.35
N PRO A 81 6.50 5.11 9.73
CA PRO A 81 5.19 5.41 10.25
C PRO A 81 5.36 5.76 11.72
N VAL A 82 6.10 6.83 12.02
CA VAL A 82 6.04 7.42 13.35
C VAL A 82 4.71 8.17 13.39
N GLY A 83 3.67 7.42 13.70
CA GLY A 83 2.27 7.84 13.75
C GLY A 83 1.45 6.65 14.23
N PRO A 84 0.30 6.89 14.89
CA PRO A 84 -0.50 5.81 15.44
C PRO A 84 -1.13 5.03 14.29
N ILE A 85 -0.43 4.00 13.82
CA ILE A 85 -0.95 2.98 12.91
C ILE A 85 -2.23 2.38 13.51
N GLU A 86 -2.30 2.31 14.84
CA GLU A 86 -3.51 1.97 15.61
C GLU A 86 -4.70 2.85 15.22
N CYS A 87 -4.54 4.18 15.09
CA CYS A 87 -5.62 5.08 14.69
C CYS A 87 -6.09 4.88 13.24
N LEU A 88 -5.27 4.30 12.35
CA LEU A 88 -5.73 3.90 11.01
C LEU A 88 -6.72 2.72 11.07
N PHE A 89 -6.67 1.95 12.16
CA PHE A 89 -7.22 0.61 12.22
C PHE A 89 -8.17 0.36 13.40
N GLU A 90 -8.40 1.35 14.26
CA GLU A 90 -9.43 1.31 15.31
C GLU A 90 -10.84 1.09 14.76
N LYS A 91 -11.09 1.38 13.47
CA LYS A 91 -12.36 1.07 12.80
C LYS A 91 -12.12 0.34 11.48
N PRO A 92 -12.86 -0.74 11.20
CA PRO A 92 -12.78 -1.43 9.92
C PRO A 92 -13.43 -0.55 8.83
N SER A 93 -12.59 0.25 8.16
CA SER A 93 -12.99 0.97 6.96
C SER A 93 -13.20 -0.04 5.82
N LYS A 94 -14.15 0.23 4.90
CA LYS A 94 -14.40 -0.66 3.74
C LYS A 94 -13.29 -0.63 2.68
N SER A 95 -12.22 0.11 2.93
CA SER A 95 -11.10 0.32 2.01
C SER A 95 -10.05 -0.79 2.13
N TYR A 96 -9.51 -1.24 1.01
CA TYR A 96 -8.32 -2.08 0.96
C TYR A 96 -7.11 -1.23 1.35
N THR A 97 -6.30 -1.69 2.30
CA THR A 97 -5.15 -0.91 2.79
C THR A 97 -3.88 -1.68 2.55
N MET A 98 -2.94 -1.03 1.87
CA MET A 98 -1.60 -1.54 1.71
C MET A 98 -0.61 -0.58 2.36
N LEU A 99 0.22 -1.16 3.21
CA LEU A 99 1.24 -0.46 3.99
C LEU A 99 2.61 -0.90 3.46
N SER A 100 3.43 0.04 3.05
CA SER A 100 4.85 -0.20 2.81
C SER A 100 5.61 0.28 4.01
N LEU A 101 6.22 -0.64 4.75
CA LEU A 101 6.94 -0.34 5.97
C LEU A 101 8.21 -1.15 6.03
N GLN A 102 9.32 -0.44 6.20
CA GLN A 102 10.62 -1.05 6.33
C GLN A 102 10.83 -1.49 7.79
N GLU A 103 11.21 -2.76 7.98
CA GLU A 103 11.81 -3.26 9.24
C GLU A 103 10.97 -3.14 10.53
N ASP A 104 9.64 -3.26 10.46
CA ASP A 104 8.79 -3.36 11.67
C ASP A 104 8.17 -4.76 11.83
N THR A 105 8.68 -5.53 12.78
CA THR A 105 8.22 -6.89 13.11
C THR A 105 6.86 -6.91 13.82
N SER A 106 6.37 -5.76 14.32
CA SER A 106 5.07 -5.70 14.99
C SER A 106 3.88 -5.62 14.03
N LEU A 107 4.13 -5.20 12.78
CA LEU A 107 3.09 -4.93 11.81
C LEU A 107 2.29 -6.15 11.35
N PRO A 108 2.90 -7.32 11.09
CA PRO A 108 2.16 -8.52 10.73
C PRO A 108 1.10 -8.86 11.78
N LYS A 109 1.45 -8.78 13.07
CA LYS A 109 0.53 -9.05 14.17
C LYS A 109 -0.60 -8.03 14.25
N MET A 110 -0.27 -6.74 14.15
CA MET A 110 -1.26 -5.67 14.18
C MET A 110 -2.26 -5.82 13.03
N THR A 111 -1.77 -5.95 11.80
CA THR A 111 -2.63 -6.06 10.61
C THR A 111 -3.45 -7.35 10.60
N ALA A 112 -2.91 -8.47 11.05
CA ALA A 112 -3.65 -9.73 11.19
C ALA A 112 -4.77 -9.67 12.25
N ALA A 113 -4.63 -8.83 13.28
CA ALA A 113 -5.69 -8.61 14.27
C ALA A 113 -6.88 -7.80 13.73
N ILE A 114 -6.66 -7.03 12.66
CA ILE A 114 -7.60 -6.03 12.14
C ILE A 114 -8.25 -6.52 10.84
N PHE A 115 -7.46 -7.09 9.94
CA PHE A 115 -7.90 -7.52 8.62
C PHE A 115 -8.05 -9.03 8.55
N PRO A 116 -9.11 -9.53 7.90
CA PRO A 116 -9.27 -10.96 7.68
C PRO A 116 -8.18 -11.56 6.78
N ILE A 117 -7.58 -10.74 5.90
CA ILE A 117 -6.42 -11.13 5.10
C ILE A 117 -5.33 -10.09 5.31
N ALA A 118 -4.18 -10.53 5.81
CA ALA A 118 -2.95 -9.75 5.92
C ALA A 118 -1.79 -10.60 5.42
N GLU A 119 -1.28 -10.32 4.22
CA GLU A 119 -0.16 -11.04 3.62
C GLU A 119 1.09 -10.17 3.57
N TYR A 120 2.23 -10.76 3.89
CA TYR A 120 3.54 -10.14 3.79
C TYR A 120 4.14 -10.42 2.41
N ALA A 121 4.53 -9.36 1.70
CA ALA A 121 5.22 -9.44 0.43
C ALA A 121 6.57 -8.71 0.50
N TYR A 122 7.53 -9.12 -0.31
CA TYR A 122 8.81 -8.43 -0.42
C TYR A 122 9.29 -8.35 -1.87
N THR A 123 10.23 -7.43 -2.11
CA THR A 123 10.91 -7.27 -3.38
C THR A 123 12.37 -6.90 -3.15
N THR A 124 13.24 -7.26 -4.09
CA THR A 124 14.62 -6.81 -4.07
C THR A 124 14.70 -5.38 -4.60
N THR A 125 15.25 -4.47 -3.79
CA THR A 125 15.50 -3.08 -4.20
C THR A 125 16.90 -2.70 -3.72
N PRO A 126 17.89 -2.59 -4.63
CA PRO A 126 19.31 -2.43 -4.24
C PRO A 126 19.62 -1.22 -3.34
N MET A 127 18.81 -0.17 -3.43
CA MET A 127 18.99 1.07 -2.66
C MET A 127 18.42 1.00 -1.23
N TYR A 128 17.65 -0.03 -0.90
CA TYR A 128 17.16 -0.25 0.46
C TYR A 128 18.19 -1.02 1.30
N PRO A 129 18.22 -0.83 2.63
CA PRO A 129 18.98 -1.67 3.53
C PRO A 129 18.73 -3.15 3.27
N SER A 130 19.79 -3.96 3.32
CA SER A 130 19.78 -5.39 2.94
C SER A 130 19.36 -5.70 1.48
N SER A 131 19.23 -4.67 0.62
CA SER A 131 18.68 -4.79 -0.74
C SER A 131 17.26 -5.36 -0.80
N GLN A 132 16.50 -5.25 0.28
CA GLN A 132 15.13 -5.74 0.39
C GLN A 132 14.19 -4.61 0.79
N ASN A 133 12.99 -4.64 0.22
CA ASN A 133 11.88 -3.80 0.64
C ASN A 133 10.64 -4.68 0.82
N SER A 134 9.88 -4.44 1.88
CA SER A 134 8.73 -5.25 2.26
C SER A 134 7.45 -4.43 2.36
N PHE A 135 6.34 -5.14 2.15
CA PHE A 135 5.01 -4.57 2.07
C PHE A 135 4.04 -5.49 2.80
N MET A 136 3.15 -4.89 3.59
CA MET A 136 1.98 -5.56 4.13
C MET A 136 0.77 -5.23 3.27
N VAL A 137 0.19 -6.28 2.69
CA VAL A 137 -0.98 -6.19 1.82
C VAL A 137 -2.18 -6.72 2.58
N CYS A 138 -3.12 -5.82 2.91
CA CYS A 138 -4.26 -6.15 3.75
C CYS A 138 -5.58 -6.00 2.98
N LEU A 139 -6.51 -6.93 3.17
CA LEU A 139 -7.85 -6.87 2.61
C LEU A 139 -8.92 -7.04 3.69
N GLN A 140 -9.97 -6.23 3.58
CA GLN A 140 -11.18 -6.39 4.40
C GLN A 140 -12.13 -7.47 3.85
N ASP A 141 -12.03 -7.82 2.57
CA ASP A 141 -12.89 -8.82 1.92
C ASP A 141 -12.19 -10.19 1.90
N ALA A 142 -12.59 -11.06 2.82
CA ALA A 142 -12.06 -12.41 2.97
C ALA A 142 -12.25 -13.31 1.73
N LYS A 143 -13.08 -12.91 0.75
CA LYS A 143 -13.35 -13.70 -0.47
C LYS A 143 -12.35 -13.42 -1.59
N LYS A 144 -11.51 -12.40 -1.45
CA LYS A 144 -10.58 -11.98 -2.50
C LYS A 144 -9.22 -12.64 -2.32
N ASN A 145 -8.54 -12.88 -3.45
CA ASN A 145 -7.23 -13.50 -3.49
C ASN A 145 -6.18 -12.48 -3.93
N LEU A 146 -5.20 -12.22 -3.07
CA LEU A 146 -4.07 -11.31 -3.33
C LEU A 146 -3.05 -11.88 -4.31
N ARG A 147 -3.10 -13.17 -4.62
CA ARG A 147 -2.16 -13.87 -5.53
C ARG A 147 -2.66 -13.95 -6.98
N MET A 148 -3.71 -13.19 -7.29
CA MET A 148 -4.17 -12.97 -8.66
C MET A 148 -3.79 -11.55 -9.08
N PRO A 149 -3.45 -11.31 -10.37
CA PRO A 149 -3.23 -12.29 -11.43
C PRO A 149 -2.00 -13.16 -11.15
N ASP A 150 -2.01 -14.40 -11.66
CA ASP A 150 -0.93 -15.39 -11.50
C ASP A 150 0.25 -15.08 -12.44
N GLU A 151 0.83 -13.89 -12.27
CA GLU A 151 2.07 -13.50 -12.93
C GLU A 151 3.26 -13.89 -12.04
N ASN A 152 4.30 -14.46 -12.65
CA ASN A 152 5.44 -15.06 -11.95
C ASN A 152 6.06 -14.14 -10.87
N VAL A 153 6.17 -12.83 -11.13
CA VAL A 153 6.79 -11.87 -10.19
C VAL A 153 5.83 -11.46 -9.08
N HIS A 154 4.53 -11.37 -9.38
CA HIS A 154 3.50 -11.04 -8.41
C HIS A 154 3.41 -12.13 -7.34
N ASN A 155 3.36 -13.39 -7.76
CA ASN A 155 3.26 -14.51 -6.83
C ASN A 155 4.56 -14.81 -6.10
N ALA A 156 5.72 -14.65 -6.76
CA ALA A 156 7.01 -14.79 -6.09
C ALA A 156 7.20 -13.79 -4.94
N ALA A 157 6.57 -12.61 -4.98
CA ALA A 157 6.68 -11.61 -3.93
C ALA A 157 6.14 -12.10 -2.57
N PHE A 158 5.20 -13.05 -2.57
CA PHE A 158 4.62 -13.64 -1.36
C PHE A 158 5.36 -14.92 -0.89
N ILE A 159 6.40 -15.36 -1.61
CA ILE A 159 7.17 -16.57 -1.26
C ILE A 159 8.36 -16.16 -0.40
N LEU A 160 8.17 -16.21 0.92
CA LEU A 160 9.22 -15.89 1.88
C LEU A 160 10.20 -17.05 2.09
N PRO A 161 11.46 -16.77 2.40
CA PRO A 161 12.38 -17.79 2.90
C PRO A 161 11.88 -18.36 4.24
N GLU A 162 12.29 -19.58 4.59
CA GLU A 162 11.79 -20.29 5.78
C GLU A 162 11.89 -19.47 7.08
N PHE A 163 12.99 -18.75 7.29
CA PHE A 163 13.16 -17.88 8.46
C PHE A 163 12.23 -16.66 8.46
N GLY A 164 11.72 -16.24 7.30
CA GLY A 164 10.78 -15.14 7.19
C GLY A 164 9.40 -15.54 7.67
N TRP A 165 9.00 -16.79 7.45
CA TRP A 165 7.72 -17.34 7.92
C TRP A 165 7.62 -17.31 9.44
N THR A 166 8.68 -17.71 10.15
CA THR A 166 8.70 -17.66 11.62
C THR A 166 8.49 -16.24 12.16
N MET A 167 8.97 -15.21 11.47
CA MET A 167 8.79 -13.82 11.89
C MET A 167 7.37 -13.27 11.65
N VAL A 168 6.61 -13.89 10.75
CA VAL A 168 5.24 -13.48 10.39
C VAL A 168 4.20 -14.27 11.18
N GLU A 169 4.49 -15.54 11.51
CA GLU A 169 3.57 -16.45 12.21
C GLU A 169 3.67 -16.39 13.75
N ASP A 170 4.84 -16.07 14.32
CA ASP A 170 5.02 -15.89 15.77
C ASP A 170 4.37 -14.61 16.28
#